data_AF-A0A351FQM9-F1
#
_entry.id   AF-A0A351FQM9-F1
#
_cell.length_a   1.000
_cell.length_b   1.000
_cell.length_c   1.000
_cell.angle_alpha   90.00
_cell.angle_beta   90.00
_cell.angle_gamma   90.00
#
_symmetry.space_group_name_H-M   'P 1'
#
loop_
_entity.id
_entity.type
_entity.pdbx_description
1 polymer ?
#
loop_
_entity_poly.entity_id
_entity_poly.type
_entity_poly.pdbx_seq_one_letter_code
_entity_poly.pdbx_strand_id
1 'polypeptide(L)'
;MDKVEMLANLVVMAAADRTFSQQEVAHLTRRSGQLGISAEEFDAAITRALEPGASLVVPPSQQDRVMLLSELIQMMSADGQVADAEKELLAVAGAKLGLSSDELNDLIDTVV
;
A
#
# COMPACT_ATOMS: atom_id res chain seq x y z
N MET A 1 2.50 -5.06 -13.21
CA MET A 1 1.15 -5.09 -12.59
C MET A 1 0.32 -3.95 -13.15
N ASP A 2 -1.02 -4.04 -13.19
CA ASP A 2 -1.86 -2.90 -13.61
C ASP A 2 -1.98 -1.85 -12.49
N LYS A 3 -2.17 -0.57 -12.87
CA LYS A 3 -2.27 0.57 -11.95
C LYS A 3 -3.48 0.48 -11.02
N VAL A 4 -4.61 -0.04 -11.51
CA VAL A 4 -5.85 -0.21 -10.71
C VAL A 4 -5.66 -1.33 -9.71
N GLU A 5 -4.96 -2.40 -10.10
CA GLU A 5 -4.63 -3.50 -9.21
C GLU A 5 -3.64 -3.09 -8.12
N MET A 6 -2.64 -2.26 -8.46
CA MET A 6 -1.71 -1.67 -7.50
C MET A 6 -2.45 -0.85 -6.44
N LEU A 7 -3.38 0.01 -6.88
CA LEU A 7 -4.22 0.79 -6.00
C LEU A 7 -5.09 -0.11 -5.11
N ALA A 8 -5.73 -1.13 -5.68
CA ALA A 8 -6.54 -2.08 -4.90
C ALA A 8 -5.70 -2.80 -3.83
N ASN A 9 -4.46 -3.20 -4.14
CA ASN A 9 -3.56 -3.81 -3.16
C ASN A 9 -3.23 -2.86 -2.01
N LEU A 10 -2.95 -1.59 -2.31
CA LEU A 10 -2.70 -0.58 -1.28
C LEU A 10 -3.90 -0.44 -0.35
N VAL A 11 -5.11 -0.39 -0.91
CA VAL A 11 -6.35 -0.27 -0.15
C VAL A 11 -6.61 -1.52 0.69
N VAL A 12 -6.40 -2.74 0.15
CA VAL A 12 -6.55 -3.99 0.92
C VAL A 12 -5.58 -4.03 2.10
N MET A 13 -4.35 -3.56 1.92
CA MET A 13 -3.34 -3.57 2.99
C MET A 13 -3.59 -2.50 4.04
N ALA A 14 -3.97 -1.29 3.63
CA ALA A 14 -4.31 -0.20 4.56
C ALA A 14 -5.62 -0.49 5.31
N ALA A 15 -6.63 -1.09 4.68
CA ALA A 15 -7.89 -1.47 5.34
C ALA A 15 -7.76 -2.62 6.36
N ALA A 16 -6.55 -3.17 6.60
CA ALA A 16 -6.33 -4.27 7.54
C ALA A 16 -6.71 -3.90 8.98
N ASP A 17 -6.59 -2.63 9.36
CA ASP A 17 -7.01 -2.08 10.66
C ASP A 17 -8.48 -1.60 10.69
N ARG A 18 -9.16 -1.66 9.53
CA ARG A 18 -10.55 -1.26 9.27
C ARG A 18 -10.84 0.24 9.37
N THR A 19 -9.84 1.12 9.39
CA THR A 19 -10.07 2.57 9.43
C THR A 19 -9.04 3.33 8.62
N PHE A 20 -9.48 4.03 7.57
CA PHE A 20 -8.63 5.01 6.90
C PHE A 20 -8.62 6.34 7.64
N SER A 21 -7.43 6.82 7.97
CA SER A 21 -7.17 8.20 8.33
C SER A 21 -7.32 9.14 7.13
N GLN A 22 -7.50 10.44 7.41
CA GLN A 22 -7.56 11.46 6.35
C GLN A 22 -6.25 11.54 5.54
N GLN A 23 -5.11 11.21 6.15
CA GLN A 23 -3.82 11.25 5.49
C GLN A 23 -3.69 10.12 4.45
N GLU A 24 -4.13 8.91 4.80
CA GLU A 24 -4.13 7.76 3.89
C GLU A 24 -5.06 7.99 2.70
N VAL A 25 -6.28 8.52 2.94
CA VAL A 25 -7.20 8.88 1.86
C VAL A 25 -6.58 9.91 0.93
N ALA A 26 -5.98 10.98 1.48
CA ALA A 26 -5.31 12.00 0.69
C ALA A 26 -4.14 11.43 -0.13
N HIS A 27 -3.37 10.48 0.44
CA HIS A 27 -2.31 9.79 -0.25
C HIS A 27 -2.86 8.99 -1.44
N LEU A 28 -3.88 8.16 -1.22
CA LEU A 28 -4.53 7.33 -2.25
C LEU A 28 -5.08 8.19 -3.40
N THR A 29 -5.76 9.30 -3.09
CA THR A 29 -6.29 10.23 -4.11
C THR A 29 -5.18 10.94 -4.89
N ARG A 30 -4.11 11.37 -4.22
CA ARG A 30 -2.95 11.97 -4.92
C ARG A 30 -2.31 10.95 -5.85
N ARG A 31 -2.15 9.71 -5.39
CA ARG A 31 -1.50 8.65 -6.16
C ARG A 31 -2.32 8.24 -7.38
N SER A 32 -3.63 8.12 -7.24
CA SER A 32 -4.52 7.83 -8.37
C SER A 32 -4.40 8.90 -9.46
N GLY A 33 -4.32 10.18 -9.08
CA GLY A 33 -4.05 11.28 -10.02
C GLY A 33 -2.71 11.16 -10.75
N GLN A 34 -1.63 10.79 -10.03
CA GLN A 34 -0.31 10.59 -10.63
C GLN A 34 -0.26 9.41 -11.61
N LEU A 35 -1.03 8.36 -11.33
CA LEU A 35 -1.13 7.17 -12.18
C LEU A 35 -2.11 7.34 -13.35
N GLY A 36 -2.78 8.50 -13.45
CA GLY A 36 -3.82 8.75 -14.45
C GLY A 36 -5.01 7.81 -14.30
N ILE A 37 -5.34 7.43 -13.07
CA ILE A 37 -6.53 6.64 -12.72
C ILE A 37 -7.71 7.61 -12.65
N SER A 38 -8.79 7.29 -13.35
CA SER A 38 -10.02 8.10 -13.32
C SER A 38 -10.73 7.97 -11.96
N ALA A 39 -11.65 8.89 -11.65
CA ALA A 39 -12.47 8.78 -10.44
C ALA A 39 -13.29 7.48 -10.43
N GLU A 40 -13.81 7.05 -11.58
CA GLU A 40 -14.56 5.80 -11.72
C GLU A 40 -13.67 4.57 -11.45
N GLU A 41 -12.44 4.55 -11.97
CA GLU A 41 -11.48 3.48 -11.72
C GLU A 41 -11.04 3.45 -10.24
N PHE A 42 -10.90 4.62 -9.61
CA PHE A 42 -10.58 4.76 -8.20
C PHE A 42 -11.68 4.17 -7.32
N ASP A 43 -12.93 4.60 -7.54
CA ASP A 43 -14.08 4.11 -6.78
C ASP A 43 -14.29 2.60 -6.95
N ALA A 44 -14.07 2.08 -8.16
CA ALA A 44 -14.12 0.65 -8.44
C ALA A 44 -13.01 -0.11 -7.68
N ALA A 45 -11.78 0.41 -7.65
CA ALA A 45 -10.67 -0.20 -6.93
C ALA A 45 -10.92 -0.24 -5.41
N ILE A 46 -11.42 0.86 -4.85
CA ILE A 46 -11.78 0.97 -3.42
C ILE A 46 -12.88 -0.02 -3.09
N THR A 47 -13.96 -0.03 -3.87
CA THR A 47 -15.11 -0.92 -3.65
C THR A 47 -14.66 -2.37 -3.64
N ARG A 48 -13.89 -2.79 -4.66
CA ARG A 48 -13.37 -4.17 -4.76
C ARG A 48 -12.45 -4.53 -3.60
N ALA A 49 -11.58 -3.61 -3.17
CA ALA A 49 -10.66 -3.86 -2.07
C ALA A 49 -11.34 -4.00 -0.71
N LEU A 50 -12.54 -3.43 -0.55
CA LEU A 50 -13.34 -3.52 0.67
C LEU A 50 -14.35 -4.67 0.66
N GLU A 51 -14.49 -5.39 -0.46
CA GLU A 51 -15.37 -6.55 -0.53
C GLU A 51 -14.92 -7.68 0.42
N PRO A 52 -15.86 -8.40 1.04
CA PRO A 52 -15.53 -9.57 1.84
C PRO A 52 -14.75 -10.60 1.01
N GLY A 53 -13.55 -10.94 1.46
CA GLY A 53 -12.66 -11.88 0.76
C GLY A 53 -11.67 -11.23 -0.20
N ALA A 54 -11.66 -9.90 -0.32
CA ALA A 54 -10.57 -9.19 -0.97
C ALA A 54 -9.23 -9.53 -0.31
N SER A 55 -8.23 -9.84 -1.13
CA SER A 55 -6.90 -10.23 -0.67
C SER A 55 -5.84 -9.58 -1.53
N LEU A 56 -4.67 -9.33 -0.92
CA LEU A 56 -3.48 -8.87 -1.63
C LEU A 56 -3.15 -9.79 -2.81
N VAL A 57 -3.07 -9.22 -4.01
CA VAL A 57 -2.56 -9.92 -5.19
C VAL A 57 -1.05 -9.72 -5.24
N VAL A 58 -0.28 -10.76 -4.94
CA VAL A 58 1.18 -10.65 -4.90
C VAL A 58 1.72 -10.34 -6.31
N PRO A 59 2.39 -9.19 -6.52
CA PRO A 59 2.95 -8.87 -7.83
C PRO A 59 3.99 -9.91 -8.27
N PRO A 60 4.05 -10.28 -9.55
CA PRO A 60 4.96 -11.33 -10.01
C PRO A 60 6.43 -10.89 -10.04
N SER A 61 6.70 -9.59 -10.26
CA SER A 61 8.07 -9.06 -10.32
C SER A 61 8.52 -8.54 -8.95
N GLN A 62 9.81 -8.72 -8.63
CA GLN A 62 10.40 -8.16 -7.41
C GLN A 62 10.30 -6.63 -7.41
N GLN A 63 10.47 -6.00 -8.57
CA GLN A 63 10.35 -4.55 -8.71
C GLN A 63 8.96 -4.03 -8.35
N ASP A 64 7.89 -4.70 -8.81
CA ASP A 64 6.51 -4.30 -8.49
C ASP A 64 6.20 -4.53 -7.01
N ARG A 65 6.77 -5.56 -6.37
CA ARG A 65 6.64 -5.82 -4.93
C ARG A 65 7.29 -4.72 -4.11
N VAL A 66 8.54 -4.36 -4.44
CA VAL A 66 9.26 -3.27 -3.77
C VAL A 66 8.51 -1.96 -3.97
N MET A 67 8.05 -1.66 -5.19
CA MET A 67 7.26 -0.48 -5.48
C MET A 67 5.98 -0.43 -4.64
N LEU A 68 5.21 -1.53 -4.58
CA LEU A 68 4.00 -1.62 -3.77
C LEU A 68 4.28 -1.36 -2.28
N LEU A 69 5.38 -1.90 -1.76
CA LEU A 69 5.80 -1.70 -0.38
C LEU A 69 6.26 -0.27 -0.10
N SER A 70 7.02 0.34 -1.01
CA SER A 70 7.42 1.76 -0.88
C SER A 70 6.21 2.68 -0.83
N GLU A 71 5.20 2.44 -1.66
CA GLU A 71 3.95 3.21 -1.65
C GLU A 71 3.19 3.03 -0.34
N LEU A 72 3.17 1.81 0.20
CA LEU A 72 2.58 1.54 1.52
C LEU A 72 3.34 2.27 2.64
N ILE A 73 4.68 2.24 2.62
CA ILE A 73 5.52 2.96 3.59
C ILE A 73 5.23 4.46 3.53
N GLN A 74 5.20 5.07 2.34
CA GLN A 74 4.90 6.50 2.18
C GLN A 74 3.47 6.87 2.58
N MET A 75 2.54 5.92 2.50
CA MET A 75 1.16 6.13 2.92
C MET A 75 1.03 6.17 4.43
N MET A 76 1.78 5.31 5.11
CA MET A 76 1.79 5.17 6.57
C MET A 76 2.69 6.22 7.24
N SER A 77 3.78 6.62 6.59
CA SER A 77 4.73 7.57 7.17
C SER A 77 4.12 8.96 7.39
N ALA A 78 4.02 9.38 8.64
CA ALA A 78 3.68 10.74 9.02
C ALA A 78 4.96 11.54 9.29
N ASP A 79 5.09 12.72 8.68
CA ASP A 79 6.27 13.60 8.84
C ASP A 79 7.64 12.92 8.58
N GLY A 80 7.66 11.90 7.71
CA GLY A 80 8.87 11.11 7.42
C GLY A 80 9.21 10.08 8.50
N GLN A 81 8.23 9.65 9.31
CA GLN A 81 8.41 8.60 10.31
C GLN A 81 7.27 7.58 10.24
N VAL A 82 7.63 6.30 10.31
CA VAL A 82 6.69 5.19 10.44
C VAL A 82 6.44 4.91 11.91
N ALA A 83 5.18 4.97 12.35
CA ALA A 83 4.82 4.66 13.72
C ALA A 83 4.98 3.16 14.03
N ASP A 84 5.21 2.80 15.30
CA ASP A 84 5.41 1.38 15.66
C ASP A 84 4.19 0.50 15.31
N ALA A 85 2.97 1.04 15.40
CA ALA A 85 1.75 0.36 14.97
C ALA A 85 1.75 0.04 13.45
N GLU A 86 2.35 0.90 12.64
CA GLU A 86 2.45 0.73 11.19
C GLU A 86 3.58 -0.24 10.81
N LYS A 87 4.65 -0.30 11.60
CA LYS A 87 5.75 -1.28 11.40
C LYS A 87 5.25 -2.72 11.46
N GLU A 88 4.29 -3.02 12.33
CA GLU A 88 3.67 -4.36 12.39
C GLU A 88 2.91 -4.68 11.10
N LEU A 89 2.14 -3.73 10.57
CA LEU A 89 1.43 -3.88 9.30
C LEU A 89 2.41 -4.06 8.14
N LEU A 90 3.46 -3.23 8.09
CA LEU A 90 4.52 -3.32 7.07
C LEU A 90 5.29 -4.64 7.16
N ALA A 91 5.54 -5.16 8.35
CA ALA A 91 6.17 -6.48 8.53
C ALA A 91 5.30 -7.61 7.95
N VAL A 92 3.98 -7.56 8.19
CA VAL A 92 3.03 -8.51 7.60
C VAL A 92 2.98 -8.38 6.08
N ALA A 93 2.96 -7.15 5.55
CA ALA A 93 2.99 -6.89 4.11
C ALA A 93 4.31 -7.37 3.46
N GLY A 94 5.45 -7.06 4.07
CA GLY A 94 6.79 -7.52 3.71
C GLY A 94 6.86 -9.03 3.59
N ALA A 95 6.42 -9.74 4.63
CA ALA A 95 6.39 -11.20 4.64
C ALA A 95 5.48 -11.77 3.53
N LYS A 96 4.29 -11.19 3.31
CA LYS A 96 3.39 -11.63 2.22
C LYS A 96 3.98 -11.39 0.83
N LEU A 97 4.78 -10.34 0.67
CA LEU A 97 5.46 -10.00 -0.58
C LEU A 97 6.80 -10.73 -0.72
N GLY A 98 7.23 -11.47 0.29
CA GLY A 98 8.44 -12.30 0.28
C GLY A 98 9.72 -11.52 0.54
N LEU A 99 9.63 -10.36 1.21
CA LEU A 99 10.80 -9.63 1.71
C LEU A 99 11.13 -10.10 3.13
N SER A 100 12.43 -10.19 3.41
CA SER A 100 12.96 -10.36 4.76
C SER A 100 12.78 -9.10 5.59
N SER A 101 12.91 -9.24 6.92
CA SER A 101 12.87 -8.09 7.84
C SER A 101 13.99 -7.08 7.57
N ASP A 102 15.17 -7.56 7.17
CA ASP A 102 16.32 -6.69 6.86
C ASP A 102 16.04 -5.88 5.59
N GLU A 103 15.56 -6.52 4.51
CA GLU A 103 15.16 -5.83 3.27
C GLU A 103 14.02 -4.82 3.50
N LEU A 104 13.08 -5.12 4.40
CA LEU A 104 12.02 -4.20 4.77
C LEU A 104 12.58 -2.98 5.52
N ASN A 105 13.47 -3.17 6.48
CA ASN A 105 14.07 -2.08 7.23
C ASN A 105 14.90 -1.17 6.32
N ASP A 106 15.74 -1.75 5.44
CA ASP A 106 16.51 -1.00 4.44
C ASP A 106 15.59 -0.18 3.53
N LEU A 107 14.42 -0.74 3.17
CA LEU A 107 13.45 -0.05 2.34
C LEU A 107 12.76 1.10 3.08
N ILE A 108 12.43 0.92 4.37
CA ILE A 108 11.88 2.00 5.20
C ILE A 108 12.88 3.14 5.26
N ASP A 109 14.14 2.87 5.60
CA ASP A 109 15.21 3.87 5.69
C ASP A 109 15.50 4.60 4.36
N THR A 110 15.21 3.96 3.22
CA THR A 110 15.37 4.57 1.90
C THR A 110 14.20 5.48 1.52
N VAL A 111 13.01 5.17 2.01
CA VAL A 111 11.77 5.84 1.62
C VAL A 111 11.46 7.06 2.49
N VAL A 112 11.84 7.02 3.77
CA VAL A 112 11.52 8.05 4.78
C VAL A 112 12.65 9.04 5.04
#